data_AF-A0A644ZMM5-F1
#
_entry.id   AF-A0A644ZMM5-F1
#
_cell.length_a   1.000
_cell.length_b   1.000
_cell.length_c   1.000
_cell.angle_alpha   90.00
_cell.angle_beta   90.00
_cell.angle_gamma   90.00
#
_symmetry.space_group_name_H-M   'P 1'
#
loop_
_entity.id
_entity.type
_entity.pdbx_description
1 polymer ?
#
loop_
_entity_poly.entity_id
_entity_poly.type
_entity_poly.pdbx_seq_one_letter_code
_entity_poly.pdbx_strand_id
1 'polypeptide(L)'
;MEAHHLHSEWCSVSPETAAAVNTARDKGGRVICVGTTSCRTVESMTVNGRLMAGTRDTDIFIYPPYEFKMTDALITNFHLPESTLLMLVSALSSREHILAAYEEAVKERYRFFSFGDAMFIS
;
A
#
# COMPACT_ATOMS: atom_id res chain seq x y z
N MET A 1 -4.40 -20.49 -9.64
CA MET A 1 -4.99 -19.52 -8.69
C MET A 1 -5.18 -20.27 -7.38
N GLU A 2 -4.08 -20.50 -6.67
CA GLU A 2 -4.18 -21.04 -5.31
C GLU A 2 -4.82 -19.96 -4.43
N ALA A 3 -5.73 -20.38 -3.56
CA ALA A 3 -6.47 -19.52 -2.67
C ALA A 3 -5.51 -18.88 -1.65
N HIS A 4 -4.82 -17.82 -2.06
CA HIS A 4 -4.09 -16.94 -1.15
C HIS A 4 -5.12 -16.13 -0.34
N HIS A 5 -5.75 -16.78 0.64
CA HIS A 5 -6.38 -16.07 1.74
C HIS A 5 -5.29 -15.27 2.43
N LEU A 6 -5.24 -13.97 2.18
CA LEU A 6 -4.36 -13.10 2.95
C LEU A 6 -4.80 -13.21 4.42
N HIS A 7 -3.87 -13.51 5.32
CA HIS A 7 -4.18 -13.54 6.74
C HIS A 7 -4.82 -12.22 7.16
N SER A 8 -5.91 -12.31 7.91
CA SER A 8 -6.55 -11.14 8.49
C SER A 8 -5.53 -10.43 9.37
N GLU A 9 -5.30 -9.15 9.10
CA GLU A 9 -4.43 -8.33 9.93
C GLU A 9 -5.29 -7.53 10.90
N TRP A 10 -4.95 -7.58 12.20
CA TRP A 10 -5.57 -6.69 13.18
C TRP A 10 -4.94 -5.30 13.06
N CYS A 11 -5.77 -4.32 12.76
CA CYS A 11 -5.36 -2.93 12.57
C CYS A 11 -5.87 -2.04 13.71
N SER A 12 -5.08 -1.03 14.05
CA SER A 12 -5.46 0.02 15.01
C SER A 12 -5.02 1.37 14.50
N VAL A 13 -5.93 2.34 14.48
CA VAL A 13 -5.67 3.74 14.15
C VAL A 13 -6.11 4.60 15.33
N SER A 14 -5.18 5.37 15.89
CA SER A 14 -5.52 6.24 17.02
C SER A 14 -6.34 7.46 16.55
N PRO A 15 -7.13 8.09 17.45
CA PRO A 15 -7.82 9.35 17.15
C PRO A 15 -6.88 10.43 16.64
N GLU A 16 -5.67 10.52 17.20
CA GLU A 16 -4.65 11.50 16.82
C GLU A 16 -4.14 11.25 15.40
N THR A 17 -3.86 9.99 15.04
CA THR A 17 -3.44 9.63 13.68
C THR A 17 -4.54 9.91 12.66
N ALA A 18 -5.79 9.51 12.95
CA ALA A 18 -6.92 9.79 12.08
C ALA A 18 -7.11 11.30 11.85
N ALA A 19 -7.05 12.10 12.93
CA ALA A 19 -7.16 13.55 12.85
C ALA A 19 -6.02 14.17 12.04
N ALA A 20 -4.77 13.72 12.24
CA ALA A 20 -3.62 14.22 11.51
C ALA A 20 -3.71 13.94 9.99
N VAL A 21 -4.06 12.70 9.61
CA VAL A 21 -4.23 12.30 8.21
C VAL A 21 -5.38 13.08 7.55
N ASN A 22 -6.53 13.15 8.20
CA ASN A 22 -7.68 13.90 7.68
C ASN A 22 -7.37 15.40 7.55
N THR A 23 -6.64 15.98 8.50
CA THR A 23 -6.20 17.39 8.42
C THR A 23 -5.23 17.62 7.26
N ALA A 24 -4.30 16.69 7.01
CA ALA A 24 -3.39 16.76 5.88
C ALA A 24 -4.17 16.72 4.56
N ARG A 25 -5.13 15.80 4.44
CA ARG A 25 -6.04 15.67 3.29
C ARG A 25 -6.87 16.94 3.06
N ASP A 26 -7.45 17.50 4.13
CA ASP A 26 -8.26 18.74 4.07
C ASP A 26 -7.44 19.95 3.59
N LYS A 27 -6.12 19.95 3.84
CA LYS A 27 -5.19 20.97 3.35
C LYS A 27 -4.67 20.71 1.92
N GLY A 28 -5.18 19.68 1.24
CA GLY A 28 -4.71 19.26 -0.09
C GLY A 28 -3.34 18.56 -0.06
N GLY A 29 -2.90 18.09 1.11
CA GLY A 29 -1.68 17.30 1.26
C GLY A 29 -1.88 15.85 0.82
N ARG A 30 -0.75 15.19 0.49
CA ARG A 30 -0.72 13.77 0.12
C ARG A 30 -0.59 12.86 1.35
N VAL A 31 -1.25 11.72 1.31
CA VAL A 31 -1.12 10.62 2.28
C VAL A 31 -0.25 9.54 1.67
N ILE A 32 0.98 9.42 2.17
CA ILE A 32 1.98 8.46 1.71
C ILE A 32 2.07 7.34 2.72
N CYS A 33 1.67 6.14 2.34
CA CYS A 33 1.79 4.96 3.20
C CYS A 33 3.23 4.43 3.16
N VAL A 34 3.73 4.00 4.32
CA VAL A 34 5.06 3.37 4.44
C VAL A 34 4.83 1.91 4.83
N GLY A 35 5.07 1.01 3.89
CA GLY A 35 4.75 -0.42 4.00
C GLY A 35 3.35 -0.77 3.52
N THR A 36 3.19 -1.98 2.98
CA THR A 36 1.92 -2.48 2.44
C THR A 36 0.87 -2.71 3.53
N THR A 37 1.28 -3.13 4.74
CA THR A 37 0.38 -3.27 5.90
C THR A 37 -0.25 -1.93 6.30
N SER A 38 0.51 -0.82 6.28
CA SER A 38 -0.07 0.50 6.58
C SER A 38 -1.03 0.97 5.49
N CYS A 39 -0.72 0.68 4.22
CA CYS A 39 -1.62 0.92 3.09
C CYS A 39 -2.95 0.16 3.25
N ARG A 40 -2.89 -1.15 3.49
CA ARG A 40 -4.09 -1.98 3.74
C ARG A 40 -4.89 -1.45 4.94
N THR A 41 -4.21 -1.07 6.01
CA THR A 41 -4.84 -0.49 7.21
C THR A 41 -5.60 0.79 6.86
N VAL A 42 -4.93 1.76 6.21
CA VAL A 42 -5.51 3.05 5.84
C VAL A 42 -6.70 2.87 4.91
N GLU A 43 -6.57 2.03 3.88
CA GLU A 43 -7.63 1.77 2.90
C GLU A 43 -8.85 1.04 3.51
N SER A 44 -8.62 0.18 4.51
CA SER A 44 -9.68 -0.53 5.23
C SER A 44 -10.40 0.34 6.26
N MET A 45 -9.65 1.26 6.88
CA MET A 45 -10.17 2.18 7.89
C MET A 45 -10.75 3.46 7.28
N THR A 46 -10.62 3.65 5.97
CA THR A 46 -11.20 4.80 5.26
C THR A 46 -12.65 4.56 4.89
N VAL A 47 -13.53 5.44 5.37
CA VAL A 47 -14.96 5.45 5.10
C VAL A 47 -15.34 6.83 4.58
N ASN A 48 -16.01 6.90 3.43
CA ASN A 48 -16.43 8.17 2.79
C ASN A 48 -15.29 9.20 2.67
N GLY A 49 -14.09 8.75 2.28
CA GLY A 49 -12.92 9.61 2.09
C GLY A 49 -12.29 10.15 3.39
N ARG A 50 -12.66 9.60 4.55
CA ARG A 50 -12.10 9.96 5.86
C ARG A 50 -11.50 8.74 6.54
N LEU A 51 -10.31 8.90 7.10
CA LEU A 51 -9.68 7.87 7.91
C LEU A 51 -10.38 7.83 9.27
N MET A 52 -10.91 6.67 9.65
CA MET A 52 -11.59 6.46 10.92
C MET A 52 -10.58 6.00 11.99
N ALA A 53 -10.77 6.48 13.22
CA ALA A 53 -10.06 5.94 14.37
C ALA A 53 -10.76 4.67 14.89
N GLY A 54 -10.00 3.82 15.56
CA GLY A 54 -10.49 2.58 16.16
C GLY A 54 -9.68 1.37 15.71
N THR A 55 -10.23 0.20 15.95
CA THR A 55 -9.62 -1.09 15.61
C THR A 55 -10.52 -1.86 14.65
N ARG A 56 -9.90 -2.65 13.77
CA ARG A 56 -10.61 -3.46 12.79
C ARG A 56 -9.69 -4.57 12.30
N ASP A 57 -10.25 -5.74 12.08
CA ASP A 57 -9.61 -6.79 11.31
C ASP A 57 -9.78 -6.51 9.81
N THR A 58 -8.69 -6.57 9.05
CA THR A 58 -8.72 -6.41 7.59
C THR A 58 -8.22 -7.63 6.84
N ASP A 59 -9.09 -8.08 5.95
CA ASP A 59 -8.83 -9.05 4.89
C ASP A 59 -8.80 -8.39 3.51
N ILE A 60 -8.70 -7.04 3.45
CA ILE A 60 -8.73 -6.32 2.16
C ILE A 60 -7.65 -6.85 1.23
N PHE A 61 -8.07 -7.20 0.02
CA PHE A 61 -7.19 -7.60 -1.07
C PHE A 61 -7.17 -6.45 -2.09
N ILE A 62 -6.03 -5.77 -2.20
CA ILE A 62 -5.84 -4.66 -3.13
C ILE A 62 -5.24 -5.23 -4.41
N TYR A 63 -6.05 -5.27 -5.47
CA TYR A 63 -5.66 -5.78 -6.78
C TYR A 63 -6.28 -4.93 -7.89
N PRO A 64 -5.62 -4.79 -9.05
CA PRO A 64 -6.18 -4.04 -10.16
C PRO A 64 -7.47 -4.69 -10.71
N PRO A 65 -8.54 -3.92 -10.98
CA PRO A 65 -8.68 -2.49 -10.69
C PRO A 65 -9.03 -2.25 -9.21
N TYR A 66 -8.36 -1.29 -8.57
CA TYR A 66 -8.68 -0.81 -7.23
C TYR A 66 -8.62 0.71 -7.20
N GLU A 67 -9.65 1.35 -6.65
CA GLU A 67 -9.69 2.79 -6.44
C GLU A 67 -9.24 3.09 -5.00
N PHE A 68 -8.09 3.75 -4.87
CA PHE A 68 -7.57 4.16 -3.56
C PHE A 68 -8.42 5.28 -2.98
N LYS A 69 -8.88 5.07 -1.74
CA LYS A 69 -9.76 6.01 -1.05
C LYS A 69 -8.95 7.11 -0.36
N MET A 70 -7.82 6.74 0.23
CA MET A 70 -7.00 7.63 1.06
C MET A 70 -5.53 7.66 0.67
N THR A 71 -4.94 6.53 0.26
CA THR A 71 -3.52 6.46 -0.10
C THR A 71 -3.25 7.11 -1.46
N ASP A 72 -2.35 8.10 -1.48
CA ASP A 72 -1.91 8.77 -2.72
C ASP A 72 -0.58 8.19 -3.25
N ALA A 73 0.24 7.62 -2.37
CA ALA A 73 1.54 7.05 -2.73
C ALA A 73 1.98 5.98 -1.71
N LEU A 74 2.94 5.14 -2.09
CA LEU A 74 3.47 4.06 -1.27
C LEU A 74 4.99 4.02 -1.29
N ILE A 75 5.59 3.90 -0.11
CA ILE A 75 6.97 3.47 0.07
C ILE A 75 6.95 2.00 0.49
N THR A 76 7.62 1.13 -0.25
CA THR A 76 7.68 -0.32 0.05
C THR A 76 8.97 -0.94 -0.46
N ASN A 77 9.25 -2.20 -0.10
CA ASN A 77 10.42 -2.93 -0.59
C ASN A 77 10.16 -3.50 -2.00
N PHE A 78 11.20 -4.01 -2.64
CA PHE A 78 11.05 -4.87 -3.83
C PHE A 78 10.62 -6.29 -3.44
N HIS A 79 9.43 -6.68 -3.88
CA HIS A 79 8.80 -8.00 -3.67
C HIS A 79 9.05 -8.97 -4.82
N LEU A 80 9.02 -10.28 -4.59
CA LEU A 80 9.21 -11.27 -5.67
C LEU A 80 8.17 -11.16 -6.80
N PRO A 81 8.56 -11.51 -8.04
CA PRO A 81 7.61 -11.78 -9.13
C PRO A 81 6.54 -12.78 -8.68
N GLU A 82 5.29 -12.57 -9.09
CA GLU A 82 4.12 -13.40 -8.75
C GLU A 82 3.62 -13.36 -7.29
N SER A 83 4.17 -12.47 -6.46
CA SER A 83 3.63 -12.26 -5.11
C SER A 83 2.34 -11.43 -5.11
N THR A 84 1.46 -11.66 -4.13
CA THR A 84 0.28 -10.81 -3.87
C THR A 84 0.66 -9.35 -3.62
N LEU A 85 1.87 -9.09 -3.13
CA LEU A 85 2.41 -7.74 -2.90
C LEU A 85 2.72 -7.03 -4.22
N LEU A 86 3.16 -7.75 -5.25
CA LEU A 86 3.30 -7.19 -6.60
C LEU A 86 1.94 -6.75 -7.16
N MET A 87 0.86 -7.47 -6.83
CA MET A 87 -0.50 -7.09 -7.24
C MET A 87 -0.96 -5.80 -6.57
N LEU A 88 -0.68 -5.60 -5.28
CA LEU A 88 -0.98 -4.36 -4.56
C LEU A 88 -0.21 -3.18 -5.17
N VAL A 89 1.09 -3.36 -5.42
CA VAL A 89 1.93 -2.34 -6.07
C VAL A 89 1.42 -2.00 -7.48
N SER A 90 0.95 -3.00 -8.22
CA SER A 90 0.33 -2.81 -9.55
C SER A 90 -1.06 -2.19 -9.51
N ALA A 91 -1.67 -2.00 -8.33
CA ALA A 91 -2.89 -1.22 -8.21
C ALA A 91 -2.60 0.29 -8.13
N LEU A 92 -1.42 0.68 -7.61
CA LEU A 92 -0.99 2.08 -7.50
C LEU A 92 -0.38 2.64 -8.79
N SER A 93 0.12 1.76 -9.65
CA SER A 93 0.69 2.13 -10.95
C SER A 93 0.38 1.02 -11.96
N SER A 94 0.52 1.28 -13.26
CA SER A 94 0.25 0.23 -14.25
C SER A 94 1.23 -0.93 -14.09
N ARG A 95 0.75 -2.14 -14.39
CA ARG A 95 1.56 -3.35 -14.37
C ARG A 95 2.82 -3.20 -15.23
N GLU A 96 2.70 -2.56 -16.39
CA GLU A 96 3.81 -2.31 -17.31
C GLU A 96 4.90 -1.45 -16.66
N HIS A 97 4.52 -0.37 -15.96
CA HIS A 97 5.49 0.49 -15.28
C HIS A 97 6.18 -0.23 -14.12
N ILE A 98 5.43 -1.01 -13.35
CA ILE A 98 6.01 -1.80 -12.26
C ILE A 98 6.99 -2.84 -12.81
N LEU A 99 6.62 -3.60 -13.85
CA LEU A 99 7.52 -4.59 -14.45
C LEU A 99 8.79 -3.94 -15.01
N ALA A 100 8.68 -2.81 -15.71
CA ALA A 100 9.83 -2.08 -16.22
C ALA A 100 10.76 -1.60 -15.09
N ALA A 101 10.20 -1.07 -13.99
CA ALA A 101 10.99 -0.66 -12.82
C ALA A 101 11.72 -1.85 -12.17
N TYR A 102 11.08 -3.01 -12.14
CA TYR A 102 11.67 -4.24 -11.63
C TYR A 102 12.82 -4.77 -12.50
N GLU A 103 12.66 -4.75 -13.82
CA GLU A 103 13.71 -5.13 -14.77
C GLU A 103 14.95 -4.23 -14.60
N GLU A 104 14.74 -2.92 -14.46
CA GLU A 104 15.84 -1.98 -14.24
C GLU A 104 16.49 -2.18 -12.87
N ALA A 105 15.70 -2.43 -11.82
CA ALA A 105 16.25 -2.73 -10.49
C ALA A 105 17.13 -3.99 -10.48
N VAL A 106 16.76 -5.03 -11.24
CA VAL A 106 17.61 -6.22 -11.42
C VAL A 106 18.89 -5.87 -12.18
N LYS A 107 18.79 -5.11 -13.26
CA LYS A 107 19.93 -4.68 -14.09
C LYS A 107 20.95 -3.86 -13.28
N GLU A 108 20.46 -2.95 -12.45
CA GLU A 108 21.27 -2.09 -11.57
C GLU A 108 21.63 -2.77 -10.23
N ARG A 109 21.34 -4.07 -10.07
CA ARG A 109 21.69 -4.90 -8.91
C ARG A 109 21.18 -4.33 -7.58
N TYR A 110 19.96 -3.79 -7.58
CA TYR A 110 19.24 -3.47 -6.36
C TYR A 110 19.09 -4.73 -5.50
N ARG A 111 19.05 -4.52 -4.20
CA ARG A 111 18.82 -5.58 -3.21
C ARG A 111 17.31 -5.72 -3.01
N PHE A 112 16.81 -6.95 -3.05
CA PHE A 112 15.37 -7.24 -2.93
C PHE A 112 15.03 -7.70 -1.51
N PHE A 113 13.74 -7.88 -1.22
CA PHE A 113 13.19 -8.43 0.03
C PHE A 113 13.30 -7.51 1.26
N SER A 114 13.13 -8.09 2.46
CA SER A 114 12.94 -7.42 3.74
C SER A 114 14.06 -6.46 4.12
N PHE A 115 15.30 -6.77 3.73
CA PHE A 115 16.50 -5.98 4.04
C PHE A 115 17.13 -5.36 2.79
N GLY A 116 16.39 -5.37 1.69
CA GLY A 116 16.81 -4.80 0.43
C GLY A 116 16.65 -3.29 0.37
N ASP A 117 16.62 -2.78 -0.85
CA ASP A 117 16.32 -1.40 -1.17
C ASP A 117 14.80 -1.17 -1.20
N ALA A 118 14.41 0.10 -1.30
CA ALA A 118 13.02 0.53 -1.28
C ALA A 118 12.61 1.17 -2.62
N MET A 119 11.30 1.17 -2.86
CA MET A 119 10.61 1.79 -3.99
C MET A 119 9.62 2.83 -3.45
N PHE A 120 9.50 3.94 -4.17
CA PHE A 120 8.44 4.95 -4.00
C PHE A 120 7.55 4.96 -5.24
N ILE A 121 6.24 4.80 -5.05
CA ILE A 121 5.23 4.75 -6.11
C ILE A 121 4.21 5.85 -5.84
N SER A 122 3.90 6.67 -6.85
CA SER A 122 2.97 7.81 -6.77
C SER A 122 2.23 8.05 -8.06
#